data_AF-A0A1V4M0V1-F1
#
_entry.id   AF-A0A1V4M0V1-F1
#
_cell.length_a   1.000
_cell.length_b   1.000
_cell.length_c   1.000
_cell.angle_alpha   90.00
_cell.angle_beta   90.00
_cell.angle_gamma   90.00
#
_symmetry.space_group_name_H-M   'P 1'
#
loop_
_entity.id
_entity.type
_entity.pdbx_description
1 polymer ?
#
loop_
_entity_poly.entity_id
_entity_poly.type
_entity_poly.pdbx_seq_one_letter_code
_entity_poly.pdbx_strand_id
1 'polypeptide(L)'
;METKKVILFIVEGITDKTSLGGIIDKLVSSNLVRFYITGGDITSDRFSNSSNAITKVNDHVRVFLTRELGIKKRDIVHIVHLVDMDGAYIESNQIQVDEVEEFAYSESAIIANGVEHVVERNSRKQQVINRLSLCPKISGIPYSMYYFSCNLEHVLHNEINLADELKMEYAERFSDS
;
A
#
# COMPACT_ATOMS: atom_id res chain seq x y z
N MET A 1 -22.06 18.54 19.53
CA MET A 1 -21.33 17.29 19.20
C MET A 1 -20.00 17.69 18.63
N GLU A 2 -18.89 17.24 19.21
CA GLU A 2 -17.58 17.39 18.58
C GLU A 2 -17.53 16.55 17.30
N THR A 3 -17.08 17.15 16.21
CA THR A 3 -16.87 16.44 14.95
C THR A 3 -15.70 15.47 15.14
N LYS A 4 -15.92 14.16 14.97
CA LYS A 4 -14.83 13.18 15.02
C LYS A 4 -13.74 13.56 14.03
N LYS A 5 -12.49 13.58 14.50
CA LYS A 5 -11.30 13.79 13.67
C LYS A 5 -11.01 12.56 12.80
N VAL A 6 -10.42 12.77 11.63
CA VAL A 6 -10.22 11.74 10.60
C VAL A 6 -8.79 11.21 10.63
N ILE A 7 -8.64 9.88 10.59
CA ILE A 7 -7.39 9.23 10.17
C ILE A 7 -7.60 8.69 8.76
N LEU A 8 -6.78 9.16 7.83
CA LEU A 8 -6.83 8.74 6.44
C LEU A 8 -5.83 7.62 6.20
N PHE A 9 -6.33 6.44 5.87
CA PHE A 9 -5.54 5.32 5.37
C PHE A 9 -5.48 5.40 3.84
N ILE A 10 -4.27 5.33 3.30
CA ILE A 10 -4.00 5.18 1.87
C ILE A 10 -3.52 3.74 1.68
N VAL A 11 -4.19 3.01 0.81
CA VAL A 11 -3.93 1.60 0.52
C VAL A 11 -3.94 1.36 -0.99
N GLU A 12 -3.28 0.29 -1.43
CA GLU A 12 -3.16 -0.02 -2.85
C GLU A 12 -4.50 -0.47 -3.45
N GLY A 13 -5.13 -1.45 -2.78
CA GLY A 13 -6.26 -2.20 -3.30
C GLY A 13 -7.51 -2.16 -2.42
N ILE A 14 -8.59 -2.69 -2.99
CA ILE A 14 -9.85 -2.88 -2.27
C ILE A 14 -9.77 -4.00 -1.23
N THR A 15 -8.89 -4.99 -1.45
CA THR A 15 -8.66 -6.12 -0.54
C THR A 15 -8.07 -5.61 0.78
N ASP A 16 -7.10 -4.70 0.75
CA ASP A 16 -6.56 -4.02 1.96
C ASP A 16 -7.65 -3.40 2.83
N LYS A 17 -8.51 -2.60 2.20
CA LYS A 17 -9.62 -1.94 2.88
C LYS A 17 -10.60 -2.96 3.47
N THR A 18 -10.91 -4.01 2.71
CA THR A 18 -11.90 -5.02 3.09
C THR A 18 -11.41 -5.84 4.27
N SER A 19 -10.16 -6.30 4.23
CA SER A 19 -9.54 -7.09 5.30
C SER A 19 -9.36 -6.27 6.58
N LEU A 20 -8.87 -5.02 6.48
CA LEU A 20 -8.40 -4.28 7.65
C LEU A 20 -9.41 -3.26 8.18
N GLY A 21 -10.37 -2.83 7.37
CA GLY A 21 -11.26 -1.71 7.69
C GLY A 21 -12.04 -1.92 8.99
N GLY A 22 -12.70 -3.07 9.13
CA GLY A 22 -13.49 -3.39 10.32
C GLY A 22 -12.65 -3.47 11.60
N ILE A 23 -11.45 -4.04 11.51
CA ILE A 23 -10.53 -4.18 12.66
C ILE A 23 -9.98 -2.81 13.07
N ILE A 24 -9.53 -1.99 12.11
CA ILE A 24 -9.00 -0.66 12.37
C ILE A 24 -10.07 0.26 12.94
N ASP A 25 -11.31 0.21 12.44
CA ASP A 25 -12.44 0.98 12.97
C ASP A 25 -12.70 0.66 14.45
N LYS A 26 -12.58 -0.62 14.85
CA LYS A 26 -12.71 -1.06 16.26
C LYS A 26 -11.54 -0.54 17.10
N LEU A 27 -10.30 -0.63 16.60
CA LEU A 27 -9.10 -0.22 17.31
C LEU A 27 -9.01 1.30 17.50
N VAL A 28 -9.45 2.09 16.52
CA VAL A 28 -9.34 3.57 16.51
C VAL A 28 -10.71 4.24 16.72
N SER A 29 -11.49 3.74 17.68
CA SER A 29 -12.90 4.13 17.90
C SER A 29 -13.14 5.63 18.21
N SER A 30 -12.13 6.34 18.72
CA SER A 30 -12.17 7.79 19.00
C SER A 30 -12.16 8.66 17.75
N ASN A 31 -11.69 8.12 16.62
CA ASN A 31 -11.53 8.83 15.37
C ASN A 31 -12.40 8.22 14.27
N LEU A 32 -12.63 8.99 13.22
CA LEU A 32 -13.25 8.50 12.00
C LEU A 32 -12.14 7.97 11.10
N VAL A 33 -12.22 6.69 10.74
CA VAL A 33 -11.27 6.08 9.82
C VAL A 33 -11.83 6.21 8.40
N ARG A 34 -10.97 6.55 7.45
CA ARG A 34 -11.30 6.62 6.03
C ARG A 34 -10.21 5.96 5.22
N PHE A 35 -10.61 5.19 4.22
CA PHE A 35 -9.70 4.56 3.28
C PHE A 35 -9.78 5.27 1.94
N TYR A 36 -8.61 5.51 1.35
CA TYR A 36 -8.47 5.91 -0.04
C TYR A 36 -7.65 4.83 -0.77
N ILE A 37 -8.26 4.27 -1.80
CA ILE A 37 -7.66 3.22 -2.63
C ILE A 37 -6.99 3.91 -3.81
N THR A 38 -5.69 3.67 -4.01
CA THR A 38 -4.90 4.30 -5.07
C THR A 38 -5.21 3.70 -6.44
N GLY A 39 -5.57 2.40 -6.49
CA GLY A 39 -5.79 1.67 -7.74
C GLY A 39 -4.49 1.24 -8.42
N GLY A 40 -3.41 1.13 -7.64
CA GLY A 40 -2.08 0.72 -8.08
C GLY A 40 -0.98 1.14 -7.11
N ASP A 41 0.11 0.37 -7.10
CA ASP A 41 1.24 0.59 -6.21
C ASP A 41 2.03 1.87 -6.57
N ILE A 42 1.87 2.92 -5.75
CA ILE A 42 2.64 4.18 -5.90
C ILE A 42 4.15 3.90 -5.85
N THR A 43 4.58 2.91 -5.07
CA THR A 43 6.00 2.60 -4.87
C THR A 43 6.59 1.92 -6.10
N SER A 44 5.82 1.12 -6.83
CA SER A 44 6.27 0.43 -8.05
C SER A 44 5.68 0.92 -9.38
N ASP A 45 5.01 2.07 -9.41
CA ASP A 45 4.65 2.78 -10.65
C ASP A 45 5.86 3.33 -11.45
N ARG A 46 5.90 3.09 -12.77
CA ARG A 46 7.01 3.47 -13.66
C ARG A 46 7.35 4.95 -13.66
N PHE A 47 6.39 5.81 -13.33
CA PHE A 47 6.58 7.26 -13.27
C PHE A 47 6.84 7.75 -11.84
N SER A 48 6.97 6.86 -10.85
CA SER A 48 7.33 7.20 -9.47
C SER A 48 8.84 7.17 -9.26
N ASN A 49 9.36 8.15 -8.54
CA ASN A 49 10.74 8.18 -8.07
C ASN A 49 10.85 9.02 -6.78
N SER A 50 12.04 9.08 -6.20
CA SER A 50 12.28 9.82 -4.96
C SER A 50 11.96 11.32 -5.05
N SER A 51 12.00 11.94 -6.23
CA SER A 51 11.71 13.37 -6.40
C SER A 51 10.21 13.68 -6.40
N ASN A 52 9.36 12.73 -6.82
CA ASN A 52 7.91 12.95 -6.99
C ASN A 52 7.02 12.11 -6.07
N ALA A 53 7.58 11.15 -5.32
CA ALA A 53 6.84 10.28 -4.42
C ALA A 53 5.88 11.02 -3.47
N ILE A 54 6.38 12.07 -2.80
CA ILE A 54 5.59 12.90 -1.89
C ILE A 54 4.47 13.63 -2.62
N THR A 55 4.75 14.13 -3.82
CA THR A 55 3.75 14.83 -4.66
C THR A 55 2.63 13.88 -5.04
N LYS A 56 2.96 12.65 -5.46
CA LYS A 56 1.95 11.63 -5.81
C LYS A 56 1.03 11.29 -4.65
N VAL A 57 1.58 11.04 -3.46
CA VAL A 57 0.75 10.79 -2.26
C VAL A 57 -0.11 12.02 -1.93
N ASN A 58 0.43 13.23 -2.06
CA ASN A 58 -0.33 14.46 -1.85
C ASN A 58 -1.47 14.63 -2.88
N ASP A 59 -1.28 14.20 -4.12
CA ASP A 59 -2.33 14.24 -5.14
C ASP A 59 -3.47 13.27 -4.82
N HIS A 60 -3.17 12.07 -4.31
CA HIS A 60 -4.19 11.17 -3.78
C HIS A 60 -4.97 11.78 -2.60
N VAL A 61 -4.30 12.46 -1.67
CA VAL A 61 -4.96 13.21 -0.59
C VAL A 61 -5.88 14.32 -1.12
N ARG A 62 -5.46 15.04 -2.17
CA ARG A 62 -6.29 16.07 -2.82
C ARG A 62 -7.51 15.47 -3.49
N VAL A 63 -7.36 14.35 -4.19
CA VAL A 63 -8.47 13.63 -4.82
C VAL A 63 -9.45 13.14 -3.76
N PHE A 64 -8.95 12.55 -2.67
CA PHE A 64 -9.77 12.15 -1.52
C PHE A 64 -10.63 13.32 -1.00
N LEU A 65 -9.99 14.46 -0.68
CA LEU A 65 -10.69 15.65 -0.17
C LEU A 65 -11.70 16.24 -1.17
N THR A 66 -11.49 16.05 -2.46
CA THR A 66 -12.41 16.51 -3.51
C THR A 66 -13.64 15.61 -3.62
N ARG A 67 -13.48 14.30 -3.36
CA ARG A 67 -14.57 13.31 -3.40
C ARG A 67 -15.38 13.30 -2.10
N GLU A 68 -14.72 13.43 -0.96
CA GLU A 68 -15.34 13.41 0.37
C GLU A 68 -15.76 14.83 0.80
N LEU A 69 -16.83 15.36 0.20
CA LEU A 69 -17.30 16.75 0.38
C LEU A 69 -17.55 17.15 1.85
N GLY A 70 -17.73 16.20 2.76
CA GLY A 70 -17.91 16.44 4.19
C GLY A 70 -16.63 16.57 5.01
N ILE A 71 -15.45 16.28 4.45
CA ILE A 71 -14.17 16.24 5.17
C ILE A 71 -13.29 17.39 4.70
N LYS A 72 -12.88 18.26 5.63
CA LYS A 72 -11.88 19.29 5.34
C LYS A 72 -10.50 18.79 5.71
N LYS A 73 -9.47 19.33 5.08
CA LYS A 73 -8.07 19.03 5.37
C LYS A 73 -7.72 19.12 6.88
N ARG A 74 -8.24 20.13 7.58
CA ARG A 74 -8.03 20.34 9.03
C ARG A 74 -8.69 19.27 9.93
N ASP A 75 -9.58 18.47 9.36
CA ASP A 75 -10.27 17.40 10.07
C ASP A 75 -9.44 16.13 10.04
N ILE A 76 -8.52 15.99 9.08
CA ILE A 76 -7.53 14.89 9.03
C ILE A 76 -6.41 15.17 10.01
N VAL A 77 -6.29 14.33 11.04
CA VAL A 77 -5.25 14.45 12.08
C VAL A 77 -4.00 13.63 11.76
N HIS A 78 -4.14 12.58 10.95
CA HIS A 78 -3.03 11.71 10.56
C HIS A 78 -3.30 11.03 9.21
N ILE A 79 -2.25 10.83 8.43
CA ILE A 79 -2.26 10.01 7.22
C ILE A 79 -1.42 8.75 7.49
N VAL A 80 -2.02 7.60 7.31
CA VAL A 80 -1.35 6.29 7.37
C VAL A 80 -1.30 5.74 5.96
N HIS A 81 -0.11 5.38 5.48
CA HIS A 81 0.06 4.77 4.16
C HIS A 81 0.57 3.35 4.34
N LEU A 82 -0.24 2.37 3.92
CA LEU A 82 0.13 0.96 3.94
C LEU A 82 0.64 0.60 2.55
N VAL A 83 1.80 -0.06 2.49
CA VAL A 83 2.45 -0.46 1.24
C VAL A 83 3.02 -1.86 1.33
N ASP A 84 3.08 -2.57 0.21
CA ASP A 84 3.78 -3.84 0.13
C ASP A 84 5.26 -3.60 -0.16
N MET A 85 6.16 -4.29 0.55
CA MET A 85 7.59 -4.31 0.25
C MET A 85 8.00 -5.48 -0.66
N ASP A 86 7.04 -6.26 -1.15
CA ASP A 86 7.21 -7.49 -1.93
C ASP A 86 8.43 -7.49 -2.87
N GLY A 87 9.49 -8.21 -2.46
CA GLY A 87 10.68 -8.35 -3.27
C GLY A 87 11.53 -7.09 -3.46
N ALA A 88 11.16 -5.94 -2.87
CA ALA A 88 11.81 -4.66 -3.13
C ALA A 88 13.29 -4.66 -2.72
N TYR A 89 13.67 -5.38 -1.66
CA TYR A 89 15.02 -5.38 -1.09
C TYR A 89 15.75 -6.72 -1.21
N ILE A 90 15.24 -7.66 -2.01
CA ILE A 90 15.97 -8.92 -2.23
C ILE A 90 17.21 -8.69 -3.08
N GLU A 91 18.21 -9.54 -2.89
CA GLU A 91 19.40 -9.55 -3.72
C GLU A 91 19.08 -10.09 -5.13
N SER A 92 19.82 -9.63 -6.14
CA SER A 92 19.59 -10.04 -7.53
C SER A 92 19.89 -11.53 -7.79
N ASN A 93 20.66 -12.18 -6.92
CA ASN A 93 20.92 -13.63 -6.95
C ASN A 93 19.68 -14.46 -6.53
N GLN A 94 18.65 -13.82 -5.99
CA GLN A 94 17.36 -14.45 -5.62
C GLN A 94 16.28 -14.20 -6.68
N ILE A 95 16.69 -13.82 -7.90
CA ILE A 95 15.80 -13.69 -9.05
C ILE A 95 15.97 -14.94 -9.92
N GLN A 96 14.89 -15.70 -10.09
CA GLN A 96 14.83 -16.85 -10.98
C GLN A 96 14.17 -16.42 -12.29
N VAL A 97 14.82 -16.74 -13.41
CA VAL A 97 14.27 -16.46 -14.74
C VAL A 97 13.41 -17.64 -15.18
N ASP A 98 12.15 -17.38 -15.53
CA ASP A 98 11.20 -18.38 -16.04
C ASP A 98 10.18 -17.73 -16.98
N GLU A 99 9.45 -18.54 -17.75
CA GLU A 99 8.38 -18.08 -18.65
C GLU A 99 7.10 -17.79 -17.86
N VAL A 100 7.04 -16.59 -17.27
CA VAL A 100 5.87 -16.07 -16.56
C VAL A 100 5.40 -14.74 -17.17
N GLU A 101 4.08 -14.53 -17.17
CA GLU A 101 3.48 -13.28 -17.66
C GLU A 101 3.66 -12.12 -16.66
N GLU A 102 3.51 -12.43 -15.37
CA GLU A 102 3.67 -11.50 -14.24
C GLU A 102 4.67 -12.04 -13.23
N PHE A 103 5.05 -11.23 -12.24
CA PHE A 103 5.96 -11.71 -11.19
C PHE A 103 5.26 -12.77 -10.36
N ALA A 104 5.91 -13.92 -10.23
CA ALA A 104 5.53 -14.93 -9.27
C ALA A 104 6.54 -14.94 -8.13
N TYR A 105 6.09 -15.36 -6.96
CA TYR A 105 6.90 -15.39 -5.75
C TYR A 105 7.00 -16.81 -5.22
N SER A 106 8.15 -17.12 -4.63
CA SER A 106 8.32 -18.27 -3.75
C SER A 106 8.84 -17.77 -2.40
N GLU A 107 9.01 -18.66 -1.43
CA GLU A 107 9.61 -18.30 -0.14
C GLU A 107 11.02 -17.73 -0.26
N SER A 108 11.74 -18.02 -1.36
CA SER A 108 13.16 -17.68 -1.51
C SER A 108 13.52 -16.92 -2.80
N ALA A 109 12.56 -16.67 -3.69
CA ALA A 109 12.86 -16.05 -4.98
C ALA A 109 11.68 -15.28 -5.58
N ILE A 110 12.02 -14.24 -6.36
CA ILE A 110 11.13 -13.67 -7.37
C ILE A 110 11.35 -14.44 -8.66
N ILE A 111 10.27 -14.95 -9.24
CA ILE A 111 10.24 -15.62 -10.53
C ILE A 111 9.72 -14.62 -11.55
N ALA A 112 10.51 -14.35 -12.59
CA ALA A 112 10.16 -13.35 -13.60
C ALA A 112 10.79 -13.66 -14.96
N ASN A 113 10.28 -13.08 -16.04
CA ASN A 113 10.80 -13.29 -17.40
C ASN A 113 12.13 -12.57 -17.73
N GLY A 114 12.82 -12.01 -16.74
CA GLY A 114 14.09 -11.31 -16.95
C GLY A 114 14.61 -10.61 -15.69
N VAL A 115 15.92 -10.66 -15.47
CA VAL A 115 16.53 -10.06 -14.27
C VAL A 115 16.49 -8.53 -14.30
N GLU A 116 16.77 -7.94 -15.47
CA GLU A 116 16.92 -6.49 -15.60
C GLU A 116 15.66 -5.72 -15.20
N HIS A 117 14.48 -6.21 -15.60
CA HIS A 117 13.22 -5.53 -15.28
C HIS A 117 12.90 -5.61 -13.77
N VAL A 118 13.25 -6.71 -13.10
CA VAL A 118 13.07 -6.85 -11.64
C VAL A 118 14.00 -5.90 -10.92
N VAL A 119 15.28 -5.84 -11.32
CA VAL A 119 16.28 -4.94 -10.75
C VAL A 119 15.85 -3.48 -10.92
N GLU A 120 15.37 -3.08 -12.09
CA GLU A 120 14.87 -1.73 -12.34
C GLU A 120 13.64 -1.40 -11.48
N ARG A 121 12.64 -2.30 -11.45
CA ARG A 121 11.43 -2.16 -10.62
C ARG A 121 11.79 -2.03 -9.15
N ASN A 122 12.68 -2.88 -8.63
CA ASN A 122 13.10 -2.88 -7.24
C ASN A 122 13.87 -1.62 -6.88
N SER A 123 14.84 -1.20 -7.70
CA SER A 123 15.58 0.05 -7.49
C SER A 123 14.64 1.25 -7.37
N ARG A 124 13.65 1.34 -8.26
CA ARG A 124 12.63 2.39 -8.23
C ARG A 124 11.75 2.32 -6.98
N LYS A 125 11.28 1.11 -6.64
CA LYS A 125 10.48 0.86 -5.43
C LYS A 125 11.22 1.25 -4.15
N GLN A 126 12.48 0.83 -4.01
CA GLN A 126 13.35 1.22 -2.89
C GLN A 126 13.50 2.75 -2.78
N GLN A 127 13.76 3.45 -3.88
CA GLN A 127 13.91 4.91 -3.87
C GLN A 127 12.64 5.62 -3.37
N VAL A 128 11.47 5.14 -3.77
CA VAL A 128 10.18 5.69 -3.34
C VAL A 128 9.90 5.37 -1.87
N ILE A 129 10.07 4.12 -1.45
CA ILE A 129 9.88 3.66 -0.06
C ILE A 129 10.83 4.41 0.89
N ASN A 130 12.12 4.52 0.55
CA ASN A 130 13.11 5.24 1.34
C ASN A 130 12.73 6.73 1.45
N ARG A 131 12.21 7.34 0.38
CA ARG A 131 11.76 8.74 0.43
C ARG A 131 10.55 8.94 1.33
N LEU A 132 9.55 8.06 1.22
CA LEU A 132 8.28 8.16 1.93
C LEU A 132 8.43 7.80 3.41
N SER A 133 9.21 6.77 3.75
CA SER A 133 9.46 6.35 5.14
C SER A 133 10.12 7.45 5.98
N LEU A 134 10.95 8.29 5.36
CA LEU A 134 11.59 9.45 6.02
C LEU A 134 10.73 10.72 5.98
N CYS A 135 9.54 10.67 5.39
CA CYS A 135 8.65 11.83 5.29
C CYS A 135 7.81 11.95 6.56
N PRO A 136 7.90 13.06 7.33
CA PRO A 136 7.10 13.20 8.55
C PRO A 136 5.67 13.71 8.28
N LYS A 137 5.43 14.32 7.10
CA LYS A 137 4.18 15.01 6.78
C LYS A 137 3.86 14.99 5.29
N ILE A 138 2.61 14.72 4.96
CA ILE A 138 2.06 14.90 3.60
C ILE A 138 1.00 15.99 3.65
N SER A 139 1.08 16.96 2.73
CA SER A 139 0.21 18.13 2.74
C SER A 139 0.24 18.91 4.08
N GLY A 140 1.31 18.80 4.87
CA GLY A 140 1.38 19.39 6.21
C GLY A 140 0.60 18.64 7.31
N ILE A 141 -0.04 17.52 6.99
CA ILE A 141 -0.67 16.60 7.95
C ILE A 141 0.39 15.57 8.39
N PRO A 142 0.48 15.20 9.68
CA PRO A 142 1.31 14.08 10.13
C PRO A 142 1.14 12.83 9.28
N TYR A 143 2.25 12.21 8.91
CA TYR A 143 2.28 11.04 8.03
C TYR A 143 3.12 9.92 8.63
N SER A 144 2.65 8.70 8.46
CA SER A 144 3.42 7.49 8.77
C SER A 144 3.20 6.45 7.69
N MET A 145 4.28 5.80 7.28
CA MET A 145 4.23 4.67 6.36
C MET A 145 4.45 3.38 7.15
N TYR A 146 3.59 2.41 6.94
CA TYR A 146 3.76 1.04 7.42
C TYR A 146 3.78 0.10 6.22
N TYR A 147 4.33 -1.08 6.41
CA TYR A 147 4.49 -2.02 5.33
C TYR A 147 4.13 -3.44 5.71
N PHE A 148 3.74 -4.20 4.70
CA PHE A 148 3.74 -5.65 4.72
C PHE A 148 5.05 -6.15 4.08
N SER A 149 5.69 -7.14 4.70
CA SER A 149 6.95 -7.70 4.18
C SER A 149 6.76 -8.43 2.84
N CYS A 150 5.56 -8.95 2.62
CA CYS A 150 5.04 -9.56 1.41
C CYS A 150 3.67 -8.95 1.09
N ASN A 151 2.98 -9.41 0.04
CA ASN A 151 1.61 -8.98 -0.21
C ASN A 151 0.66 -9.37 0.93
N LEU A 152 -0.46 -8.65 1.04
CA LEU A 152 -1.42 -8.83 2.12
C LEU A 152 -1.96 -10.27 2.21
N GLU A 153 -2.21 -10.91 1.06
CA GLU A 153 -2.75 -12.27 1.03
C GLU A 153 -1.81 -13.27 1.71
N HIS A 154 -0.50 -13.17 1.48
CA HIS A 154 0.49 -14.00 2.14
C HIS A 154 0.52 -13.71 3.64
N VAL A 155 0.47 -12.44 4.06
CA VAL A 155 0.47 -12.06 5.48
C VAL A 155 -0.74 -12.63 6.23
N LEU A 156 -1.93 -12.53 5.64
CA LEU A 156 -3.18 -12.85 6.33
C LEU A 156 -3.58 -14.32 6.22
N HIS A 157 -3.18 -14.99 5.14
CA HIS A 157 -3.68 -16.32 4.79
C HIS A 157 -2.60 -17.36 4.55
N ASN A 158 -1.32 -16.98 4.58
CA ASN A 158 -0.20 -17.85 4.25
C ASN A 158 -0.26 -18.41 2.81
N GLU A 159 -0.89 -17.67 1.89
CA GLU A 159 -1.04 -18.05 0.48
C GLU A 159 -0.15 -17.15 -0.40
N ILE A 160 0.85 -17.75 -1.03
CA ILE A 160 1.75 -17.09 -1.97
C ILE A 160 1.16 -17.22 -3.38
N ASN A 161 1.11 -16.11 -4.13
CA ASN A 161 0.50 -16.04 -5.47
C ASN A 161 -0.99 -16.42 -5.50
N LEU A 162 -1.77 -15.98 -4.51
CA LEU A 162 -3.22 -16.15 -4.53
C LEU A 162 -3.81 -15.56 -5.83
N ALA A 163 -4.60 -16.38 -6.54
CA ALA A 163 -5.27 -15.96 -7.76
C ALA A 163 -6.16 -14.73 -7.52
N ASP A 164 -6.16 -13.79 -8.45
CA ASP A 164 -6.86 -12.50 -8.32
C ASP A 164 -8.35 -12.66 -8.03
N GLU A 165 -9.00 -13.68 -8.60
CA GLU A 165 -10.42 -13.94 -8.40
C GLU A 165 -10.76 -14.36 -6.96
N LEU A 166 -9.78 -14.91 -6.24
CA LEU A 166 -9.95 -15.38 -4.86
C LEU A 166 -9.61 -14.32 -3.81
N LYS A 167 -8.88 -13.25 -4.19
CA LYS A 167 -8.39 -12.25 -3.23
C LYS A 167 -9.53 -11.58 -2.44
N MET A 168 -10.65 -11.29 -3.11
CA MET A 168 -11.80 -10.68 -2.44
C MET A 168 -12.50 -11.63 -1.46
N GLU A 169 -12.67 -12.90 -1.81
CA GLU A 169 -13.25 -13.90 -0.90
C GLU A 169 -12.40 -14.03 0.37
N TYR A 170 -11.07 -14.08 0.21
CA TYR A 170 -10.14 -14.19 1.33
C TYR A 170 -10.17 -12.94 2.22
N ALA A 171 -10.23 -11.75 1.61
CA ALA A 171 -10.36 -10.49 2.33
C ALA A 171 -11.64 -10.41 3.17
N GLU A 172 -12.79 -10.85 2.62
CA GLU A 172 -14.06 -10.91 3.35
C GLU A 172 -14.00 -11.90 4.51
N ARG A 173 -13.44 -13.11 4.28
CA ARG A 173 -13.25 -14.12 5.32
C ARG A 173 -12.40 -13.62 6.49
N PHE A 174 -11.35 -12.84 6.22
CA PHE A 174 -10.52 -12.24 7.28
C PHE A 174 -11.29 -11.15 8.06
N SER A 175 -12.08 -10.33 7.37
CA SER A 175 -12.86 -9.25 8.01
C SER A 175 -13.90 -9.78 9.01
N ASP A 176 -14.47 -10.95 8.72
CA ASP A 176 -15.50 -11.62 9.53
C ASP A 176 -14.94 -12.48 10.69
N SER A 177 -13.60 -12.51 10.86
CA SER A 177 -12.89 -13.29 11.88
C SER A 177 -12.99 -12.72 13.30
#